data_AF-A0A0B1P744-F1
#
_entry.id   AF-A0A0B1P744-F1
#
_cell.length_a   1.000
_cell.length_b   1.000
_cell.length_c   1.000
_cell.angle_alpha   90.00
_cell.angle_beta   90.00
_cell.angle_gamma   90.00
#
_symmetry.space_group_name_H-M   'P 1'
#
loop_
_entity.id
_entity.type
_entity.pdbx_description
1 polymer ?
#
loop_
_entity_poly.entity_id
_entity_poly.type
_entity_poly.pdbx_seq_one_letter_code
_entity_poly.pdbx_strand_id
1 'polypeptide(L)'
;MSDKQNFEGHIVSNSKSTLEDEDDLIAALEDDDSASFVAFREKRIQQLHEEYNLAKARLSSGYGKFIEIKEEKVLMDLITSSINVVVHFAKDDFARCKIMDDHLITLATTHYNTRFVKICVENSPFLVMKMRVKILPCVLCWINGKVVDRIVGFEGLGCHEEIFTTRDLEIRLLATGVIPRSDYIRLKKGTIVADNPADEDLDDSE
;
A
#
# COMPACT_ATOMS: atom_id res chain seq x y z
N MET A 1 54.76 -32.30 46.96
CA MET A 1 55.42 -32.59 45.67
C MET A 1 54.35 -32.98 44.68
N SER A 2 54.26 -32.22 43.58
CA SER A 2 53.72 -32.57 42.25
C SER A 2 52.21 -32.82 42.15
N ASP A 3 51.44 -31.89 41.57
CA ASP A 3 51.23 -31.62 40.12
C ASP A 3 50.16 -32.52 39.49
N LYS A 4 49.11 -31.89 38.96
CA LYS A 4 48.49 -32.04 37.61
C LYS A 4 47.04 -31.51 37.61
N GLN A 5 46.79 -30.42 36.87
CA GLN A 5 46.10 -30.39 35.56
C GLN A 5 44.58 -30.62 35.67
N ASN A 6 43.66 -29.98 34.95
CA ASN A 6 43.60 -28.88 33.99
C ASN A 6 42.08 -28.71 33.67
N PHE A 7 41.72 -27.58 33.04
CA PHE A 7 40.63 -27.42 32.07
C PHE A 7 39.24 -26.89 32.51
N GLU A 8 39.11 -25.58 32.25
CA GLU A 8 38.07 -24.89 31.47
C GLU A 8 36.59 -24.89 31.88
N GLY A 9 36.08 -23.65 31.99
CA GLY A 9 34.68 -23.29 31.94
C GLY A 9 34.57 -21.77 31.80
N HIS A 10 34.88 -21.27 30.61
CA HIS A 10 34.86 -19.88 30.19
C HIS A 10 33.44 -19.28 30.36
N ILE A 11 33.25 -18.48 31.42
CA ILE A 11 32.06 -17.63 31.57
C ILE A 11 32.34 -16.34 30.79
N VAL A 12 31.84 -16.25 29.56
CA VAL A 12 31.70 -14.95 28.88
C VAL A 12 30.59 -14.20 29.61
N SER A 13 30.98 -13.48 30.66
CA SER A 13 30.12 -12.47 31.26
C SER A 13 29.97 -11.35 30.23
N ASN A 14 28.76 -11.25 29.68
CA ASN A 14 28.25 -10.12 28.92
C ASN A 14 28.47 -8.82 29.72
N SER A 15 29.61 -8.18 29.49
CA SER A 15 29.96 -6.90 30.11
C SER A 15 29.06 -5.84 29.49
N LYS A 16 28.05 -5.49 30.28
CA LYS A 16 27.23 -4.29 30.21
C LYS A 16 28.08 -3.10 29.73
N SER A 17 27.96 -2.73 28.46
CA SER A 17 28.48 -1.48 27.95
C SER A 17 27.89 -0.37 28.81
N THR A 18 28.73 0.37 29.53
CA THR A 18 28.30 1.52 30.31
C THR A 18 27.90 2.63 29.36
N LEU A 19 26.88 3.41 29.72
CA LEU A 19 26.48 4.61 28.97
C LEU A 19 27.66 5.58 28.81
N GLU A 20 28.59 5.56 29.76
CA GLU A 20 29.84 6.32 29.75
C GLU A 20 30.77 5.90 28.61
N ASP A 21 30.87 4.61 28.30
CA ASP A 21 31.67 4.12 27.16
C ASP A 21 31.02 4.49 25.82
N GLU A 22 29.69 4.59 25.75
CA GLU A 22 28.96 5.04 24.55
C GLU A 22 29.11 6.55 24.34
N ASP A 23 28.97 7.35 25.41
CA ASP A 23 29.13 8.81 25.36
C ASP A 23 30.58 9.22 25.04
N ASP A 24 31.58 8.52 25.59
CA ASP A 24 33.00 8.76 25.26
C ASP A 24 33.33 8.34 23.80
N LEU A 25 32.68 7.29 23.29
CA LEU A 25 32.83 6.87 21.90
C LEU A 25 32.13 7.86 20.94
N ILE A 26 30.99 8.43 21.36
CA ILE A 26 30.28 9.48 20.63
C ILE A 26 31.12 10.76 20.60
N ALA A 27 31.71 11.16 21.72
CA ALA A 27 32.57 12.34 21.82
C ALA A 27 33.84 12.20 20.96
N ALA A 28 34.47 11.02 20.94
CA ALA A 28 35.63 10.74 20.10
C ALA A 28 35.31 10.73 18.59
N LEU A 29 34.05 10.43 18.23
CA LEU A 29 33.55 10.52 16.85
C LEU A 29 33.10 11.94 16.46
N GLU A 30 32.77 12.78 17.43
CA GLU A 30 32.43 14.20 17.25
C GLU A 30 33.68 15.06 17.04
N ASP A 31 34.85 14.62 17.52
CA ASP A 31 36.15 15.29 17.34
C ASP A 31 36.73 15.10 15.91
N ASP A 32 36.21 14.17 15.08
CA ASP A 32 36.54 14.02 13.64
C ASP A 32 35.76 15.02 12.76
N ASP A 33 35.79 16.27 13.21
CA ASP A 33 34.87 17.37 12.93
C ASP A 33 35.22 18.10 11.61
N SER A 34 35.53 17.35 10.55
CA SER A 34 35.66 17.97 9.23
C SER A 34 34.28 18.51 8.81
N ALA A 35 34.21 19.78 8.42
CA ALA A 35 32.96 20.41 7.95
C ALA A 35 32.27 19.60 6.83
N SER A 36 33.03 18.79 6.10
CA SER A 36 32.53 17.81 5.13
C SER A 36 31.75 16.67 5.80
N PHE A 37 32.28 16.04 6.86
CA PHE A 37 31.62 14.91 7.52
C PHE A 37 30.34 15.33 8.26
N VAL A 38 30.35 16.49 8.93
CA VAL A 38 29.15 17.08 9.56
C VAL A 38 28.05 17.35 8.53
N ALA A 39 28.41 17.97 7.39
CA ALA A 39 27.46 18.22 6.31
C ALA A 39 26.92 16.92 5.68
N PHE A 40 27.75 15.87 5.56
CA PHE A 40 27.30 14.56 5.07
C PHE A 40 26.35 13.88 6.05
N ARG A 41 26.61 13.95 7.35
CA ARG A 41 25.75 13.40 8.40
C ARG A 41 24.40 14.11 8.44
N GLU A 42 24.39 15.44 8.43
CA GLU A 42 23.17 16.24 8.40
C GLU A 42 22.33 15.94 7.15
N LYS A 43 22.96 15.89 5.97
CA LYS A 43 22.29 15.53 4.71
C LYS A 43 21.68 14.12 4.75
N ARG A 44 22.36 13.15 5.36
CA ARG A 44 21.84 11.78 5.52
C ARG A 44 20.63 11.73 6.44
N ILE A 45 20.68 12.45 7.56
CA ILE A 45 19.57 12.55 8.53
C ILE A 45 18.37 13.23 7.88
N GLN A 46 18.59 14.30 7.10
CA GLN A 46 17.51 14.98 6.36
C GLN A 46 16.83 14.06 5.36
N GLN A 47 17.60 13.30 4.57
CA GLN A 47 17.04 12.32 3.62
C GLN A 47 16.17 11.26 4.33
N LEU A 48 16.68 10.68 5.42
CA LEU A 48 15.94 9.70 6.22
C LEU A 48 14.66 10.30 6.83
N HIS A 49 14.73 11.55 7.29
CA HIS A 49 13.60 12.25 7.88
C HIS A 49 12.52 12.57 6.84
N GLU A 50 12.90 12.98 5.63
CA GLU A 50 11.98 13.19 4.51
C GLU A 50 11.29 11.89 4.11
N GLU A 51 12.02 10.79 3.93
CA GLU A 51 11.43 9.48 3.59
C GLU A 51 10.46 8.99 4.67
N TYR A 52 10.86 9.11 5.94
CA TYR A 52 10.01 8.75 7.08
C TYR A 52 8.74 9.60 7.13
N ASN A 53 8.86 10.92 6.91
CA ASN A 53 7.72 11.83 6.91
C ASN A 53 6.78 11.57 5.73
N LEU A 54 7.32 11.24 4.55
CA LEU A 54 6.50 10.85 3.40
C LEU A 54 5.75 9.53 3.65
N ALA A 55 6.42 8.53 4.24
CA ALA A 55 5.79 7.26 4.61
C ALA A 55 4.70 7.45 5.68
N LYS A 56 4.99 8.25 6.72
CA LYS A 56 4.04 8.58 7.80
C LYS A 56 2.87 9.42 7.28
N ALA A 57 3.13 10.37 6.38
CA ALA A 57 2.08 11.16 5.75
C ALA A 57 1.16 10.28 4.90
N ARG A 58 1.70 9.31 4.13
CA ARG A 58 0.88 8.33 3.40
C ARG A 58 -0.01 7.52 4.33
N LEU A 59 0.50 7.05 5.47
CA LEU A 59 -0.32 6.32 6.44
C LEU A 59 -1.38 7.21 7.11
N SER A 60 -1.04 8.48 7.37
CA SER A 60 -1.92 9.48 7.99
C SER A 60 -3.01 10.02 7.05
N SER A 61 -2.82 9.94 5.73
CA SER A 61 -3.69 10.59 4.74
C SER A 61 -5.00 9.85 4.42
N GLY A 62 -5.42 8.88 5.24
CA GLY A 62 -6.66 8.13 5.06
C GLY A 62 -6.57 6.90 4.16
N TYR A 63 -5.36 6.46 3.81
CA TYR A 63 -5.14 5.15 3.19
C TYR A 63 -5.43 4.03 4.21
N GLY A 64 -5.89 2.87 3.74
CA GLY A 64 -6.25 1.77 4.63
C GLY A 64 -7.66 1.83 5.22
N LYS A 65 -8.44 2.87 4.90
CA LYS A 65 -9.80 3.10 5.40
C LYS A 65 -10.76 3.39 4.26
N PHE A 66 -12.01 3.04 4.47
CA PHE A 66 -13.12 3.46 3.61
C PHE A 66 -13.73 4.73 4.19
N ILE A 67 -13.61 5.85 3.48
CA ILE A 67 -14.09 7.16 3.94
C ILE A 67 -15.27 7.64 3.11
N GLU A 68 -16.25 8.26 3.76
CA GLU A 68 -17.35 8.92 3.07
C GLU A 68 -17.03 10.41 2.87
N ILE A 69 -17.13 10.87 1.63
CA ILE A 69 -16.95 12.27 1.25
C ILE A 69 -18.33 12.87 0.96
N LYS A 70 -18.64 13.98 1.63
CA LYS A 70 -19.92 14.71 1.48
C LYS A 70 -19.87 15.83 0.45
N GLU A 71 -18.69 16.25 0.04
CA GLU A 71 -18.51 17.38 -0.86
C GLU A 71 -17.79 16.94 -2.14
N GLU A 72 -18.40 17.24 -3.29
CA GLU A 72 -17.84 16.88 -4.60
C GLU A 72 -16.46 17.52 -4.85
N LYS A 73 -16.26 18.76 -4.39
CA LYS A 73 -14.97 19.45 -4.52
C LYS A 73 -13.83 18.66 -3.85
N VAL A 74 -14.08 18.19 -2.62
CA VAL A 74 -13.12 17.38 -1.85
C VAL A 74 -12.80 16.06 -2.56
N LEU A 75 -13.81 15.44 -3.18
CA LEU A 75 -13.62 14.23 -3.97
C LEU A 75 -12.72 14.48 -5.20
N MET A 76 -12.93 15.59 -5.92
CA MET A 76 -12.12 15.94 -7.09
C MET A 76 -10.68 16.28 -6.72
N ASP A 77 -10.47 16.99 -5.61
CA ASP A 77 -9.14 17.27 -5.06
C ASP A 77 -8.43 15.95 -4.67
N LEU A 78 -9.16 14.99 -4.10
CA LEU A 78 -8.63 13.67 -3.76
C LEU A 78 -8.23 12.86 -5.00
N ILE A 79 -9.07 12.85 -6.04
CA ILE A 79 -8.79 12.15 -7.32
C ILE A 79 -7.56 12.74 -8.02
N THR A 80 -7.34 14.04 -7.89
CA THR A 80 -6.21 14.73 -8.53
C THR A 80 -4.92 14.62 -7.71
N SER A 81 -5.01 14.59 -6.39
CA SER A 81 -3.85 14.50 -5.49
C SER A 81 -3.33 13.07 -5.27
N SER A 82 -4.15 12.06 -5.56
CA SER A 82 -3.82 10.65 -5.32
C SER A 82 -3.64 9.89 -6.63
N ILE A 83 -2.73 8.92 -6.63
CA ILE A 83 -2.43 8.10 -7.82
C ILE A 83 -3.57 7.13 -8.09
N ASN A 84 -3.93 6.30 -7.10
CA ASN A 84 -4.94 5.25 -7.25
C ASN A 84 -6.14 5.56 -6.36
N VAL A 85 -7.32 5.75 -6.97
CA VAL A 85 -8.55 6.07 -6.25
C VAL A 85 -9.71 5.24 -6.79
N VAL A 86 -10.46 4.64 -5.88
CA VAL A 86 -11.71 3.92 -6.15
C VAL A 86 -12.83 4.67 -5.47
N VAL A 87 -13.81 5.15 -6.24
CA VAL A 87 -14.97 5.90 -5.73
C VAL A 87 -16.23 5.07 -5.94
N HIS A 88 -16.93 4.80 -4.85
CA HIS A 88 -18.27 4.25 -4.87
C HIS A 88 -19.30 5.39 -4.87
N PHE A 89 -20.09 5.48 -5.93
CA PHE A 89 -21.33 6.27 -5.99
C PHE A 89 -22.47 5.44 -5.40
N ALA A 90 -22.92 5.84 -4.22
CA ALA A 90 -23.87 5.08 -3.42
C ALA A 90 -25.12 5.91 -3.13
N LYS A 91 -26.16 5.20 -2.71
CA LYS A 91 -27.33 5.77 -2.06
C LYS A 91 -27.77 4.81 -0.96
N ASP A 92 -28.00 5.34 0.24
CA ASP A 92 -28.19 4.51 1.44
C ASP A 92 -29.50 3.69 1.42
N ASP A 93 -30.46 4.10 0.60
CA ASP A 93 -31.73 3.39 0.38
C ASP A 93 -31.56 2.05 -0.37
N PHE A 94 -30.42 1.81 -1.03
CA PHE A 94 -30.20 0.63 -1.86
C PHE A 94 -29.40 -0.44 -1.12
N ALA A 95 -30.02 -1.60 -0.89
CA ALA A 95 -29.37 -2.75 -0.25
C ALA A 95 -28.10 -3.21 -0.99
N ARG A 96 -28.09 -3.14 -2.33
CA ARG A 96 -26.93 -3.49 -3.15
C ARG A 96 -25.72 -2.57 -2.92
N CYS A 97 -25.96 -1.30 -2.60
CA CYS A 97 -24.87 -0.38 -2.24
C CYS A 97 -24.22 -0.80 -0.92
N LYS A 98 -25.00 -1.26 0.06
CA LYS A 98 -24.44 -1.74 1.34
C LYS A 98 -23.54 -2.96 1.15
N ILE A 99 -23.94 -3.90 0.29
CA ILE A 99 -23.11 -5.06 -0.05
C ILE A 99 -21.77 -4.61 -0.65
N MET A 100 -21.81 -3.67 -1.60
CA MET A 100 -20.59 -3.13 -2.21
C MET A 100 -19.71 -2.38 -1.18
N ASP A 101 -20.31 -1.60 -0.28
CA ASP A 101 -19.61 -0.93 0.81
C ASP A 101 -18.84 -1.94 1.68
N ASP A 102 -19.47 -3.05 2.08
CA ASP A 102 -18.83 -4.09 2.92
C ASP A 102 -17.58 -4.72 2.25
N HIS A 103 -17.67 -4.98 0.94
CA HIS A 103 -16.54 -5.50 0.17
C HIS A 103 -15.42 -4.46 0.02
N LEU A 104 -15.75 -3.19 -0.24
CA LEU A 104 -14.76 -2.12 -0.35
C LEU A 104 -14.10 -1.80 0.98
N ILE A 105 -14.81 -1.89 2.11
CA ILE A 105 -14.25 -1.77 3.46
C ILE A 105 -13.20 -2.86 3.69
N THR A 106 -13.51 -4.10 3.30
CA THR A 106 -12.59 -5.23 3.43
C THR A 106 -11.35 -5.07 2.54
N LEU A 107 -11.51 -4.54 1.33
CA LEU A 107 -10.39 -4.26 0.44
C LEU A 107 -9.53 -3.10 0.92
N ALA A 108 -10.14 -2.06 1.49
CA ALA A 108 -9.44 -0.90 2.00
C ALA A 108 -8.46 -1.28 3.11
N THR A 109 -8.81 -2.21 4.01
CA THR A 109 -7.91 -2.66 5.08
C THR A 109 -6.73 -3.50 4.58
N THR A 110 -6.84 -4.08 3.38
CA THR A 110 -5.79 -4.93 2.80
C THR A 110 -4.88 -4.14 1.85
N HIS A 111 -5.42 -3.14 1.16
CA HIS A 111 -4.77 -2.43 0.05
C HIS A 111 -4.48 -0.96 0.39
N TYR A 112 -3.39 -0.72 1.11
CA TYR A 112 -2.97 0.63 1.54
C TYR A 112 -2.46 1.54 0.42
N ASN A 113 -2.21 0.99 -0.78
CA ASN A 113 -1.72 1.76 -1.93
C ASN A 113 -2.84 2.40 -2.77
N THR A 114 -4.11 2.09 -2.45
CA THR A 114 -5.29 2.56 -3.17
C THR A 114 -6.23 3.23 -2.18
N ARG A 115 -6.77 4.40 -2.55
CA ARG A 115 -7.78 5.07 -1.73
C ARG A 115 -9.16 4.57 -2.10
N PHE A 116 -9.92 4.17 -1.09
CA PHE A 116 -11.32 3.76 -1.26
C PHE A 116 -12.22 4.81 -0.61
N VAL A 117 -13.13 5.38 -1.39
CA VAL A 117 -14.01 6.44 -0.92
C VAL A 117 -15.45 6.19 -1.38
N LYS A 118 -16.40 6.63 -0.56
CA LYS A 118 -17.83 6.65 -0.86
C LYS A 118 -18.30 8.07 -1.03
N ILE A 119 -19.20 8.29 -1.98
CA ILE A 119 -19.97 9.54 -2.09
C ILE A 119 -21.44 9.22 -2.35
N CYS A 120 -22.32 9.92 -1.63
CA CYS A 120 -23.74 9.86 -1.93
C CYS A 120 -24.02 10.58 -3.25
N VAL A 121 -24.83 9.97 -4.12
CA VAL A 121 -25.23 10.58 -5.40
C VAL A 121 -25.95 11.92 -5.24
N GLU A 122 -26.63 12.12 -4.10
CA GLU A 122 -27.34 13.37 -3.78
C GLU A 122 -26.35 14.51 -3.47
N ASN A 123 -25.16 14.17 -2.99
CA ASN A 123 -24.10 15.11 -2.64
C ASN A 123 -23.19 15.48 -3.84
N SER A 124 -23.30 14.76 -4.97
CA SER A 124 -22.45 14.95 -6.16
C SER A 124 -23.22 14.91 -7.48
N PRO A 125 -24.27 15.75 -7.64
CA PRO A 125 -25.12 15.71 -8.82
C PRO A 125 -24.35 16.05 -10.12
N PHE A 126 -23.33 16.91 -10.04
CA PHE A 126 -22.53 17.28 -11.21
C PHE A 126 -21.67 16.10 -11.66
N LEU A 127 -21.00 15.41 -10.74
CA LEU A 127 -20.17 14.25 -11.07
C LEU A 127 -21.02 13.08 -11.58
N VAL A 128 -22.19 12.83 -10.97
CA VAL A 128 -23.17 11.83 -11.42
C VAL A 128 -23.61 12.10 -12.87
N MET A 129 -23.91 13.37 -13.19
CA MET A 129 -24.30 13.77 -14.56
C MET A 129 -23.12 13.66 -15.54
N LYS A 130 -21.95 14.18 -15.16
CA LYS A 130 -20.73 14.18 -15.99
C LYS A 130 -20.28 12.76 -16.32
N MET A 131 -20.32 11.87 -15.33
CA MET A 131 -19.95 10.47 -15.45
C MET A 131 -21.10 9.59 -15.95
N ARG A 132 -22.30 10.14 -16.18
CA ARG A 132 -23.49 9.42 -16.65
C ARG A 132 -23.81 8.20 -15.77
N VAL A 133 -23.74 8.36 -14.45
CA VAL A 133 -24.11 7.30 -13.49
C VAL A 133 -25.63 7.16 -13.49
N LYS A 134 -26.15 6.08 -14.07
CA LYS A 134 -27.60 5.79 -14.19
C LYS A 134 -28.08 4.66 -13.28
N ILE A 135 -27.18 3.73 -12.94
CA ILE A 135 -27.48 2.51 -12.19
C ILE A 135 -26.58 2.51 -10.95
N LEU A 136 -27.16 2.14 -9.81
CA LEU A 136 -26.46 2.03 -8.53
C LEU A 136 -26.45 0.57 -8.04
N PRO A 137 -25.38 0.12 -7.35
CA PRO A 137 -24.13 0.83 -7.07
C PRO A 137 -23.29 1.09 -8.34
N CYS A 138 -22.53 2.18 -8.38
CA CYS A 138 -21.56 2.42 -9.46
C CYS A 138 -20.19 2.70 -8.85
N VAL A 139 -19.20 1.88 -9.18
CA VAL A 139 -17.82 2.06 -8.75
C VAL A 139 -16.98 2.50 -9.93
N LEU A 140 -16.26 3.60 -9.75
CA LEU A 140 -15.34 4.11 -10.74
C LEU A 140 -13.92 4.02 -10.19
N CYS A 141 -12.99 3.66 -11.07
CA CYS A 141 -11.58 3.51 -10.73
C CYS A 141 -10.78 4.58 -11.47
N TRP A 142 -9.94 5.31 -10.75
CA TRP A 142 -9.05 6.31 -11.29
C TRP A 142 -7.58 5.94 -11.05
N ILE A 143 -6.78 6.17 -12.07
CA ILE A 143 -5.32 6.14 -12.02
C ILE A 143 -4.81 7.47 -12.57
N ASN A 144 -4.04 8.22 -11.77
CA ASN A 144 -3.48 9.53 -12.13
C ASN A 144 -4.55 10.49 -12.68
N GLY A 145 -5.69 10.59 -12.00
CA GLY A 145 -6.81 11.46 -12.39
C GLY A 145 -7.59 11.01 -13.63
N LYS A 146 -7.23 9.89 -14.28
CA LYS A 146 -7.95 9.31 -15.42
C LYS A 146 -8.77 8.10 -15.00
N VAL A 147 -9.98 7.99 -15.53
CA VAL A 147 -10.87 6.84 -15.28
C VAL A 147 -10.35 5.64 -16.07
N VAL A 148 -10.04 4.55 -15.38
CA VAL A 148 -9.52 3.31 -15.99
C VAL A 148 -10.53 2.19 -16.05
N ASP A 149 -11.47 2.14 -15.10
CA ASP A 149 -12.52 1.13 -15.09
C ASP A 149 -13.81 1.69 -14.50
N ARG A 150 -14.91 1.05 -14.88
CA ARG A 150 -16.25 1.34 -14.41
C ARG A 150 -16.97 0.02 -14.16
N ILE A 151 -17.41 -0.14 -12.93
CA ILE A 151 -18.24 -1.25 -12.50
C ILE A 151 -19.63 -0.71 -12.22
N VAL A 152 -20.62 -1.24 -12.94
CA VAL A 152 -22.03 -0.83 -12.83
C VAL A 152 -22.82 -1.98 -12.22
N GLY A 153 -23.47 -1.73 -11.09
CA GLY A 153 -24.12 -2.77 -10.31
C GLY A 153 -23.12 -3.83 -9.87
N PHE A 154 -23.43 -5.09 -10.18
CA PHE A 154 -22.54 -6.25 -9.99
C PHE A 154 -22.11 -6.86 -11.32
N GLU A 155 -22.21 -6.10 -12.42
CA GLU A 155 -21.84 -6.58 -13.73
C GLU A 155 -20.34 -6.91 -13.79
N GLY A 156 -20.01 -8.13 -14.23
CA GLY A 156 -18.64 -8.61 -14.32
C GLY A 156 -17.98 -8.96 -12.99
N LEU A 157 -18.73 -8.95 -11.89
CA LEU A 157 -18.29 -9.40 -10.56
C LEU A 157 -18.86 -10.79 -10.29
N GLY A 158 -18.26 -11.83 -10.87
CA GLY A 158 -18.63 -13.22 -10.60
C GLY A 158 -19.71 -13.81 -11.52
N CYS A 159 -20.24 -14.97 -11.13
CA CYS A 159 -21.16 -15.77 -11.96
C CYS A 159 -22.64 -15.44 -11.74
N HIS A 160 -22.99 -14.78 -10.64
CA HIS A 160 -24.37 -14.45 -10.27
C HIS A 160 -24.55 -12.93 -10.18
N GLU A 161 -25.65 -12.43 -10.75
CA GLU A 161 -25.93 -10.98 -10.83
C GLU A 161 -26.31 -10.34 -9.48
N GLU A 162 -26.54 -11.14 -8.44
CA GLU A 162 -27.00 -10.66 -7.13
C GLU A 162 -25.95 -10.77 -6.02
N ILE A 163 -24.96 -11.66 -6.16
CA ILE A 163 -23.98 -11.96 -5.11
C ILE A 163 -22.61 -12.17 -5.75
N PHE A 164 -21.61 -11.47 -5.24
CA PHE A 164 -20.21 -11.63 -5.61
C PHE A 164 -19.33 -11.75 -4.38
N THR A 165 -18.14 -12.32 -4.54
CA THR A 165 -17.19 -12.42 -3.41
C THR A 165 -16.22 -11.26 -3.43
N THR A 166 -15.65 -10.90 -2.27
CA THR A 166 -14.59 -9.87 -2.18
C THR A 166 -13.43 -10.17 -3.13
N ARG A 167 -13.16 -11.46 -3.38
CA ARG A 167 -12.12 -11.93 -4.29
C ARG A 167 -12.43 -11.60 -5.75
N ASP A 168 -13.68 -11.70 -6.18
CA ASP A 168 -14.07 -11.36 -7.56
C ASP A 168 -13.85 -9.88 -7.84
N LEU A 169 -14.23 -9.01 -6.89
CA LEU A 169 -13.96 -7.59 -6.94
C LEU A 169 -12.46 -7.28 -6.90
N GLU A 170 -11.71 -7.96 -6.05
CA GLU A 170 -10.26 -7.82 -5.99
C GLU A 170 -9.60 -8.17 -7.33
N ILE A 171 -9.97 -9.29 -7.94
CA ILE A 171 -9.45 -9.73 -9.24
C ILE A 171 -9.73 -8.67 -10.31
N ARG A 172 -10.94 -8.10 -10.34
CA ARG A 172 -11.31 -7.03 -11.27
C ARG A 172 -10.45 -5.78 -11.09
N LEU A 173 -10.25 -5.34 -9.84
CA LEU A 173 -9.45 -4.16 -9.52
C LEU A 173 -7.94 -4.38 -9.74
N LEU A 174 -7.47 -5.62 -9.59
CA LEU A 174 -6.10 -6.00 -9.94
C LEU A 174 -5.90 -6.02 -11.46
N ALA A 175 -6.88 -6.54 -12.22
CA ALA A 175 -6.81 -6.61 -13.68
C ALA A 175 -6.75 -5.20 -14.33
N THR A 176 -7.36 -4.21 -13.70
CA THR A 176 -7.36 -2.81 -14.17
C THR A 176 -6.14 -2.03 -13.71
N GLY A 177 -5.36 -2.58 -12.77
CA GLY A 177 -4.15 -1.98 -12.22
C GLY A 177 -4.40 -0.87 -11.19
N VAL A 178 -5.66 -0.59 -10.81
CA VAL A 178 -5.97 0.42 -9.77
C VAL A 178 -5.55 -0.06 -8.40
N ILE A 179 -5.61 -1.38 -8.17
CA ILE A 179 -4.90 -2.01 -7.07
C ILE A 179 -3.59 -2.54 -7.64
N PRO A 180 -2.43 -2.03 -7.19
CA PRO A 180 -1.16 -2.60 -7.58
C PRO A 180 -1.06 -4.01 -7.01
N ARG A 181 -0.51 -4.93 -7.80
CA ARG A 181 -0.20 -6.28 -7.32
C ARG A 181 0.83 -6.15 -6.20
N SER A 182 0.39 -6.22 -4.95
CA SER A 182 1.29 -6.05 -3.82
C SER A 182 2.37 -7.13 -3.82
N ASP A 183 3.61 -6.75 -3.51
CA ASP A 183 4.73 -7.70 -3.34
C ASP A 183 4.47 -8.71 -2.21
N TYR A 184 3.45 -8.48 -1.37
CA TYR A 184 2.98 -9.44 -0.38
C TYR A 184 2.53 -10.78 -0.99
N ILE A 185 2.03 -10.80 -2.24
CA ILE A 185 1.74 -12.07 -2.93
C ILE A 185 3.03 -12.86 -3.19
N ARG A 186 4.18 -12.21 -3.39
CA ARG A 186 5.48 -12.90 -3.54
C ARG A 186 5.91 -13.61 -2.26
N LEU A 187 5.63 -13.05 -1.07
CA LEU A 187 5.98 -13.71 0.21
C LEU A 187 5.11 -14.94 0.51
N LYS A 188 3.82 -14.92 0.16
CA LYS A 188 2.96 -16.12 0.30
C LYS A 188 3.19 -17.15 -0.80
N LYS A 189 3.66 -16.72 -1.96
CA LYS A 189 3.92 -17.55 -3.14
C LYS A 189 5.42 -17.75 -3.30
N GLY A 190 6.08 -18.22 -2.25
CA GLY A 190 7.47 -18.69 -2.23
C GLY A 190 7.69 -19.92 -3.11
N THR A 191 7.36 -19.80 -4.40
CA THR A 191 7.93 -20.61 -5.47
C THR A 191 8.50 -19.60 -6.45
N ILE A 192 9.80 -19.42 -6.30
CA ILE A 192 10.70 -18.70 -7.18
C ILE A 192 10.53 -19.28 -8.58
N VAL A 193 9.83 -18.57 -9.47
CA VAL A 193 10.03 -18.73 -10.91
C VAL A 193 11.15 -17.76 -11.25
N ALA A 194 12.35 -18.32 -11.41
CA ALA A 194 13.47 -17.62 -12.00
C ALA A 194 13.11 -17.34 -13.46
N ASP A 195 12.99 -16.07 -13.82
CA ASP A 195 13.04 -15.63 -15.20
C ASP A 195 14.46 -15.89 -15.70
N ASN A 196 14.63 -16.91 -16.54
CA ASN A 196 15.81 -17.08 -17.38
C ASN A 196 15.41 -16.69 -18.81
N PRO A 197 15.88 -15.55 -19.34
CA PRO A 197 15.80 -15.27 -20.76
C PRO A 197 17.05 -15.84 -21.41
N ALA A 198 16.92 -17.01 -22.03
CA ALA A 198 17.91 -17.52 -22.96
C ALA A 198 17.20 -18.28 -24.06
N ASP A 199 17.40 -17.77 -25.27
CA ASP A 199 17.11 -18.37 -26.56
C ASP A 199 17.40 -19.87 -26.58
N GLU A 200 16.49 -20.68 -27.12
CA GLU A 200 16.89 -21.75 -28.03
C GLU A 200 15.88 -21.84 -29.18
N ASP A 201 16.44 -21.61 -30.35
CA ASP A 201 15.91 -21.85 -31.68
C ASP A 201 15.38 -23.30 -31.88
N LEU A 202 14.49 -23.43 -32.87
CA LEU A 202 14.44 -24.48 -33.90
C LEU A 202 14.88 -25.91 -33.49
N ASP A 203 13.99 -26.90 -33.62
CA ASP A 203 14.08 -27.88 -34.73
C ASP A 203 12.84 -28.80 -34.80
N ASP A 204 12.65 -29.29 -36.01
CA ASP A 204 11.62 -30.05 -36.68
C ASP A 204 11.52 -31.54 -36.25
N SER A 205 10.46 -32.22 -36.75
CA SER A 205 10.26 -33.69 -36.87
C SER A 205 10.03 -34.51 -35.57
N GLU A 206 9.13 -35.51 -35.49
CA GLU A 206 8.37 -36.37 -36.43
C GLU A 206 6.90 -36.53 -36.03
#